data_AF-A0A9E6E887-F1
#
_entry.id   AF-A0A9E6E887-F1
#
_cell.length_a   1.000
_cell.length_b   1.000
_cell.length_c   1.000
_cell.angle_alpha   90.00
_cell.angle_beta   90.00
_cell.angle_gamma   90.00
#
_symmetry.space_group_name_H-M   'P 1'
#
loop_
_entity.id
_entity.type
_entity.pdbx_description
1 polymer ?
#
loop_
_entity_poly.entity_id
_entity_poly.type
_entity_poly.pdbx_seq_one_letter_code
_entity_poly.pdbx_strand_id
1 'polypeptide(L)'
;MVMNQKITTKTIKELTPEDKRLNDTVIRGFHARISKSGDVKYYLYYRIQGRQANYFLGPASVLTPTQARDLATAKLAEVVKGVDIQRLKYKEKAIQDQARVLKLGRFLSERYQPYLITRNPKTANKILKDIRSSFRDFLERELTMITAWDIEMWRNKKAQQGRAPATINYAVNSLKGALSRAVEWQLIESHDLTKVKSLKFDNTRIRYLSVEEELRLVSAIKLRNAEIVRKRESANRHRSIRRKDLFPSFAAQEFVDYVEPLVITAMNTGLRRGELLQLIWSDINLEQRCLSVSSKNSKSKKTRVVPLNDSVYSTLMKWRSQNLSKTYVFPSQVDTPLSDVKKPWLRLLDKAQIVVA
;
A
#
# COMPACT_ATOMS: atom_id res chain seq x y z
N MET A 1 -59.45 13.49 2.11
CA MET A 1 -60.21 13.83 0.87
C MET A 1 -59.32 14.76 0.03
N VAL A 2 -59.41 14.79 -1.31
CA VAL A 2 -58.61 15.77 -2.08
C VAL A 2 -59.23 17.15 -1.90
N MET A 3 -58.51 18.06 -1.23
CA MET A 3 -58.97 19.43 -1.01
C MET A 3 -58.38 20.39 -2.05
N ASN A 4 -59.14 21.43 -2.40
CA ASN A 4 -58.71 22.47 -3.31
C ASN A 4 -58.82 23.83 -2.60
N GLN A 5 -57.69 24.44 -2.27
CA GLN A 5 -57.63 25.76 -1.62
C GLN A 5 -56.28 26.41 -1.92
N LYS A 6 -56.21 27.75 -1.86
CA LYS A 6 -54.93 28.46 -1.95
C LYS A 6 -54.02 28.02 -0.81
N ILE A 7 -52.83 27.50 -1.14
CA ILE A 7 -51.88 27.01 -0.16
C ILE A 7 -51.20 28.20 0.52
N THR A 8 -51.51 28.43 1.79
CA THR A 8 -50.94 29.48 2.64
C THR A 8 -50.36 28.86 3.90
N THR A 9 -49.61 29.63 4.67
CA THR A 9 -49.05 29.15 5.95
C THR A 9 -50.17 28.76 6.92
N LYS A 10 -51.30 29.48 6.86
CA LYS A 10 -52.50 29.16 7.66
C LYS A 10 -53.08 27.81 7.26
N THR A 11 -53.37 27.62 5.97
CA THR A 11 -53.98 26.37 5.49
C THR A 11 -53.07 25.17 5.74
N ILE A 12 -51.74 25.33 5.68
CA ILE A 12 -50.80 24.24 5.97
C ILE A 12 -50.86 23.80 7.44
N LYS A 13 -51.07 24.74 8.37
CA LYS A 13 -51.20 24.43 9.81
C LYS A 13 -52.52 23.75 10.16
N GLU A 14 -53.55 23.99 9.36
CA GLU A 14 -54.89 23.41 9.53
C GLU A 14 -55.00 21.98 8.96
N LEU A 15 -53.97 21.51 8.25
CA LEU A 15 -53.97 20.17 7.64
C LEU A 15 -53.79 19.06 8.66
N THR A 16 -54.55 17.99 8.45
CA THR A 16 -54.43 16.73 9.18
C THR A 16 -53.89 15.63 8.27
N PRO A 17 -53.32 14.54 8.83
CA PRO A 17 -52.89 13.39 8.03
C PRO A 17 -53.99 12.74 7.17
N GLU A 18 -55.26 12.92 7.53
CA GLU A 18 -56.44 12.38 6.83
C GLU A 18 -56.74 13.10 5.51
N ASP A 19 -56.27 14.34 5.38
CA ASP A 19 -56.44 15.16 4.19
C ASP A 19 -55.68 14.60 3.00
N LYS A 20 -54.53 13.96 3.23
CA LYS A 20 -53.63 13.33 2.24
C LYS A 20 -53.02 14.30 1.21
N ARG A 21 -53.81 15.22 0.63
CA ARG A 21 -53.39 16.17 -0.41
C ARG A 21 -54.26 17.44 -0.45
N LEU A 22 -53.59 18.58 -0.53
CA LEU A 22 -54.17 19.90 -0.78
C LEU A 22 -53.65 20.44 -2.13
N ASN A 23 -54.53 20.67 -3.09
CA ASN A 23 -54.18 21.29 -4.38
C ASN A 23 -54.32 22.82 -4.30
N ASP A 24 -53.35 23.52 -4.87
CA ASP A 24 -53.37 24.98 -4.94
C ASP A 24 -54.34 25.48 -6.02
N THR A 25 -55.11 26.51 -5.69
CA THR A 25 -56.05 27.14 -6.63
C THR A 25 -55.41 28.21 -7.51
N VAL A 26 -54.19 28.68 -7.19
CA VAL A 26 -53.49 29.72 -7.96
C VAL A 26 -52.69 29.09 -9.09
N ILE A 27 -51.92 28.04 -8.79
CA ILE A 27 -51.11 27.33 -9.79
C ILE A 27 -51.65 25.92 -10.01
N ARG A 28 -52.16 25.68 -11.22
CA ARG A 28 -52.63 24.35 -11.63
C ARG A 28 -51.50 23.32 -11.53
N GLY A 29 -51.74 22.25 -10.78
CA GLY A 29 -50.80 21.15 -10.59
C GLY A 29 -49.87 21.30 -9.39
N PHE A 30 -49.71 22.51 -8.83
CA PHE A 30 -49.01 22.72 -7.56
C PHE A 30 -49.87 22.19 -6.40
N HIS A 31 -49.29 21.35 -5.55
CA HIS A 31 -50.02 20.74 -4.44
C HIS A 31 -49.09 20.39 -3.27
N ALA A 32 -49.67 20.36 -2.07
CA ALA A 32 -49.06 19.84 -0.86
C ALA A 32 -49.55 18.41 -0.59
N ARG A 33 -48.63 17.51 -0.26
CA ARG A 33 -48.90 16.13 0.14
C ARG A 33 -48.55 15.96 1.61
N ILE A 34 -49.48 15.39 2.36
CA ILE A 34 -49.35 15.16 3.80
C ILE A 34 -49.01 13.69 4.01
N SER A 35 -47.98 13.42 4.80
CA SER A 35 -47.58 12.06 5.18
C SER A 35 -48.40 11.55 6.37
N LYS A 36 -48.30 10.25 6.68
CA LYS A 36 -48.97 9.67 7.86
C LYS A 36 -48.47 10.25 9.18
N SER A 37 -47.24 10.76 9.22
CA SER A 37 -46.64 11.46 10.36
C SER A 37 -47.00 12.94 10.45
N GLY A 38 -47.75 13.48 9.49
CA GLY A 38 -48.10 14.90 9.42
C GLY A 38 -47.10 15.78 8.64
N ASP A 39 -45.95 15.24 8.22
CA ASP A 39 -44.99 16.00 7.42
C ASP A 39 -45.58 16.40 6.06
N VAL A 40 -45.43 17.67 5.69
CA VAL A 40 -45.96 18.23 4.45
C VAL A 40 -44.83 18.43 3.42
N LYS A 41 -45.10 18.01 2.18
CA LYS A 41 -44.18 18.08 1.04
C LYS A 41 -44.86 18.71 -0.17
N TYR A 42 -44.17 19.61 -0.85
CA TYR A 42 -44.67 20.29 -2.05
C TYR A 42 -44.26 19.58 -3.33
N TYR A 43 -45.21 19.51 -4.26
CA TYR A 43 -45.10 18.82 -5.53
C TYR A 43 -45.77 19.61 -6.66
N LEU A 44 -45.37 19.32 -7.89
CA LEU A 44 -45.91 19.91 -9.11
C LEU A 44 -46.26 18.80 -10.11
N TYR A 45 -47.55 18.65 -10.41
CA TYR A 45 -48.00 17.89 -11.57
C TYR A 45 -47.83 18.71 -12.84
N TYR A 46 -47.22 18.11 -13.84
CA TYR A 46 -47.13 18.67 -15.18
C TYR A 46 -47.31 17.58 -16.23
N ARG A 47 -47.56 17.98 -17.48
CA ARG A 47 -47.63 17.07 -18.63
C ARG A 47 -46.62 17.50 -19.68
N ILE A 48 -45.93 16.52 -20.27
CA ILE A 48 -45.03 16.73 -21.41
C ILE A 48 -45.16 15.53 -22.34
N GLN A 49 -45.31 15.76 -23.65
CA GLN A 49 -45.47 14.71 -24.66
C GLN A 49 -46.55 13.66 -24.28
N GLY A 50 -47.72 14.12 -23.80
CA GLY A 50 -48.85 13.28 -23.41
C GLY A 50 -48.73 12.57 -22.05
N ARG A 51 -47.52 12.48 -21.48
CA ARG A 51 -47.25 11.82 -20.20
C ARG A 51 -47.37 12.81 -19.03
N GLN A 52 -47.99 12.38 -17.94
CA GLN A 52 -48.06 13.14 -16.69
C GLN A 52 -46.89 12.75 -15.78
N ALA A 53 -46.24 13.75 -15.20
CA ALA A 53 -45.17 13.57 -14.22
C ALA A 53 -45.46 14.38 -12.96
N ASN A 54 -44.85 13.99 -11.85
CA ASN A 54 -44.97 14.67 -10.56
C ASN A 54 -43.59 15.06 -10.04
N TYR A 55 -43.27 16.35 -10.05
CA TYR A 55 -41.98 16.88 -9.66
C TYR A 55 -41.97 17.28 -8.19
N PHE A 56 -40.98 16.82 -7.43
CA PHE A 56 -40.81 17.20 -6.02
C PHE A 56 -40.09 18.55 -5.91
N LEU A 57 -40.74 19.52 -5.27
CA LEU A 57 -40.22 20.88 -5.08
C LEU A 57 -39.44 21.02 -3.76
N GLY A 58 -39.95 20.46 -2.67
CA GLY A 58 -39.28 20.49 -1.36
C GLY A 58 -40.23 20.27 -0.18
N PRO A 59 -39.69 20.08 1.03
CA PRO A 59 -40.50 19.94 2.25
C PRO A 59 -40.96 21.29 2.80
N ALA A 60 -42.11 21.31 3.48
CA ALA A 60 -42.66 22.50 4.12
C ALA A 60 -41.85 22.97 5.34
N SER A 61 -40.94 22.15 5.86
CA SER A 61 -39.99 22.54 6.90
C SER A 61 -38.89 23.49 6.39
N VAL A 62 -38.63 23.50 5.08
CA VAL A 62 -37.56 24.30 4.46
C VAL A 62 -38.13 25.41 3.59
N LEU A 63 -39.29 25.18 2.96
CA LEU A 63 -39.90 26.12 2.04
C LEU A 63 -41.19 26.70 2.59
N THR A 64 -41.32 28.02 2.54
CA THR A 64 -42.63 28.67 2.73
C THR A 64 -43.55 28.36 1.56
N PRO A 65 -44.89 28.37 1.75
CA PRO A 65 -45.85 28.19 0.66
C PRO A 65 -45.65 29.14 -0.52
N THR A 66 -45.21 30.36 -0.25
CA THR A 66 -44.90 31.36 -1.29
C THR A 66 -43.66 30.96 -2.09
N GLN A 67 -42.55 30.65 -1.42
CA GLN A 67 -41.33 30.19 -2.11
C GLN A 67 -41.55 28.90 -2.90
N ALA A 68 -42.31 27.95 -2.34
CA ALA A 68 -42.65 26.71 -3.03
C ALA A 68 -43.51 26.97 -4.29
N ARG A 69 -44.39 27.98 -4.24
CA ARG A 69 -45.18 28.41 -5.39
C ARG A 69 -44.32 29.09 -6.45
N ASP A 70 -43.40 29.97 -6.06
CA ASP A 70 -42.49 30.63 -7.01
C ASP A 70 -41.59 29.61 -7.73
N LEU A 71 -41.11 28.60 -7.01
CA LEU A 71 -40.40 27.45 -7.59
C LEU A 71 -41.28 26.65 -8.56
N ALA A 72 -42.55 26.44 -8.23
CA ALA A 72 -43.49 25.78 -9.12
C ALA A 72 -43.70 26.58 -10.42
N THR A 73 -43.83 27.91 -10.33
CA THR A 73 -43.95 28.81 -11.50
C THR A 73 -42.71 28.73 -12.38
N ALA A 74 -41.52 28.84 -11.80
CA ALA A 74 -40.26 28.76 -12.54
C ALA A 74 -40.12 27.40 -13.26
N LYS A 75 -40.46 26.30 -12.59
CA LYS A 75 -40.41 24.96 -13.18
C LYS A 75 -41.46 24.74 -14.27
N LEU A 76 -42.65 25.32 -14.14
CA LEU A 76 -43.65 25.32 -15.22
C LEU A 76 -43.14 26.06 -16.46
N ALA A 77 -42.44 27.19 -16.28
CA ALA A 77 -41.86 27.93 -17.41
C ALA A 77 -40.81 27.09 -18.18
N GLU A 78 -40.02 26.26 -17.49
CA GLU A 78 -39.11 25.30 -18.13
C GLU A 78 -39.88 24.22 -18.92
N VAL A 79 -40.97 23.69 -18.36
CA VAL A 79 -41.82 22.69 -19.03
C VAL A 79 -42.45 23.24 -20.30
N VAL A 80 -42.90 24.51 -20.29
CA VAL A 80 -43.46 25.20 -21.47
C VAL A 80 -42.42 25.30 -22.60
N LYS A 81 -41.14 25.44 -22.27
CA LYS A 81 -40.03 25.41 -23.24
C LYS A 81 -39.72 24.01 -23.77
N GLY A 82 -40.53 23.00 -23.45
CA GLY A 82 -40.34 21.62 -23.90
C GLY A 82 -39.30 20.84 -23.09
N VAL A 83 -38.90 21.33 -21.91
CA VAL A 83 -37.91 20.67 -21.05
C VAL A 83 -38.60 19.71 -20.09
N ASP A 84 -38.20 18.43 -20.12
CA ASP A 84 -38.63 17.45 -19.11
C ASP A 84 -37.80 17.60 -17.83
N ILE A 85 -38.29 18.45 -16.90
CA ILE A 85 -37.62 18.81 -15.65
C ILE A 85 -37.33 17.60 -14.73
N GLN A 86 -38.18 16.58 -14.70
CA GLN A 86 -37.96 15.37 -13.91
C GLN A 86 -36.81 14.56 -14.52
N ARG A 87 -36.78 14.42 -15.84
CA ARG A 87 -35.71 13.72 -16.55
C ARG A 87 -34.38 14.46 -16.47
N LEU A 88 -34.38 15.79 -16.49
CA LEU A 88 -33.19 16.60 -16.22
C LEU A 88 -32.65 16.37 -14.82
N LYS A 89 -33.50 16.42 -13.79
CA LYS A 89 -33.09 16.14 -12.40
C LYS A 89 -32.47 14.73 -12.26
N TYR A 90 -33.06 13.74 -12.92
CA TYR A 90 -32.48 12.38 -12.95
C TYR A 90 -31.15 12.33 -13.72
N LYS A 91 -31.01 13.04 -14.84
CA LYS A 91 -29.74 13.14 -15.58
C LYS A 91 -28.67 13.88 -14.79
N GLU A 92 -28.98 15.00 -14.15
CA GLU A 92 -28.04 15.78 -13.31
C GLU A 92 -27.60 15.00 -12.08
N LYS A 93 -28.53 14.29 -11.43
CA LYS A 93 -28.20 13.36 -10.35
C LYS A 93 -27.33 12.21 -10.85
N ALA A 94 -27.64 11.62 -12.00
CA ALA A 94 -26.82 10.57 -12.60
C ALA A 94 -25.41 11.06 -12.97
N ILE A 95 -25.27 12.31 -13.45
CA ILE A 95 -23.97 12.96 -13.74
C ILE A 95 -23.19 13.28 -12.45
N GLN A 96 -23.86 13.77 -11.40
CA GLN A 96 -23.24 13.98 -10.08
C GLN A 96 -22.81 12.66 -9.42
N ASP A 97 -23.61 11.62 -9.55
CA ASP A 97 -23.28 10.28 -9.08
C ASP A 97 -22.13 9.70 -9.93
N GLN A 98 -22.12 9.87 -11.25
CA GLN A 98 -21.01 9.50 -12.15
C GLN A 98 -19.71 10.26 -11.84
N ALA A 99 -19.79 11.55 -11.47
CA ALA A 99 -18.64 12.33 -11.04
C ALA A 99 -18.07 11.87 -9.68
N ARG A 100 -18.89 11.18 -8.86
CA ARG A 100 -18.49 10.49 -7.62
C ARG A 100 -17.96 9.08 -7.84
N VAL A 101 -18.09 8.50 -9.04
CA VAL A 101 -17.57 7.16 -9.35
C VAL A 101 -16.05 7.22 -9.56
N LEU A 102 -15.31 7.07 -8.46
CA LEU A 102 -13.87 6.88 -8.53
C LEU A 102 -13.59 5.41 -8.88
N LYS A 103 -13.00 5.16 -10.06
CA LYS A 103 -12.48 3.84 -10.43
C LYS A 103 -11.23 3.51 -9.60
N LEU A 104 -10.98 2.24 -9.30
CA LEU A 104 -9.82 1.80 -8.52
C LEU A 104 -8.49 2.28 -9.12
N GLY A 105 -8.30 2.11 -10.43
CA GLY A 105 -7.07 2.53 -11.11
C GLY A 105 -6.79 4.02 -10.93
N ARG A 106 -7.82 4.85 -11.15
CA ARG A 106 -7.77 6.30 -11.01
C ARG A 106 -7.53 6.74 -9.57
N PHE A 107 -8.23 6.12 -8.61
CA PHE A 107 -8.00 6.32 -7.17
C PHE A 107 -6.53 6.07 -6.80
N LEU A 108 -5.99 4.94 -7.27
CA LEU A 108 -4.63 4.54 -6.95
C LEU A 108 -3.60 5.53 -7.48
N SER A 109 -3.77 6.05 -8.69
CA SER A 109 -2.83 7.01 -9.30
C SER A 109 -2.98 8.43 -8.77
N GLU A 110 -4.21 8.95 -8.67
CA GLU A 110 -4.45 10.38 -8.40
C GLU A 110 -4.48 10.71 -6.91
N ARG A 111 -4.89 9.76 -6.05
CA ARG A 111 -5.10 10.01 -4.62
C ARG A 111 -4.17 9.18 -3.75
N TYR A 112 -4.16 7.87 -3.95
CA TYR A 112 -3.43 6.97 -3.05
C TYR A 112 -1.91 7.02 -3.25
N GLN A 113 -1.43 7.12 -4.49
CA GLN A 113 0.00 7.15 -4.81
C GLN A 113 0.74 8.36 -4.19
N PRO A 114 0.30 9.61 -4.37
CA PRO A 114 0.95 10.77 -3.74
C PRO A 114 1.06 10.63 -2.22
N TYR A 115 -0.03 10.20 -1.57
CA TYR A 115 -0.07 9.95 -0.14
C TYR A 115 0.96 8.88 0.29
N LEU A 116 1.00 7.75 -0.43
CA LEU A 116 1.82 6.62 -0.06
C LEU A 116 3.31 6.90 -0.24
N ILE A 117 3.68 7.65 -1.28
CA ILE A 117 5.08 8.08 -1.52
C ILE A 117 5.55 8.97 -0.37
N THR A 118 4.74 9.93 0.07
CA THR A 118 5.11 10.83 1.17
C THR A 118 5.31 10.08 2.49
N ARG A 119 4.38 9.16 2.82
CA ARG A 119 4.41 8.47 4.12
C ARG A 119 5.40 7.29 4.15
N ASN A 120 5.47 6.54 3.06
CA ASN A 120 6.17 5.26 2.97
C ASN A 120 7.07 5.18 1.71
N PRO A 121 8.00 6.12 1.48
CA PRO A 121 8.71 6.26 0.20
C PRO A 121 9.45 4.98 -0.23
N LYS A 122 10.04 4.24 0.73
CA LYS A 122 10.78 3.00 0.46
C LYS A 122 9.89 1.84 -0.02
N THR A 123 8.60 1.85 0.27
CA THR A 123 7.68 0.71 -0.01
C THR A 123 6.51 1.07 -0.91
N ALA A 124 6.25 2.36 -1.14
CA ALA A 124 5.12 2.85 -1.91
C ALA A 124 5.01 2.22 -3.30
N ASN A 125 6.10 2.25 -4.07
CA ASN A 125 6.14 1.69 -5.42
C ASN A 125 5.86 0.18 -5.43
N LYS A 126 6.37 -0.55 -4.43
CA LYS A 126 6.12 -1.99 -4.30
C LYS A 126 4.64 -2.27 -4.03
N ILE A 127 4.04 -1.54 -3.09
CA ILE A 127 2.62 -1.70 -2.73
C ILE A 127 1.73 -1.39 -3.94
N LEU A 128 1.95 -0.27 -4.63
CA LEU A 128 1.17 0.11 -5.81
C LEU A 128 1.30 -0.90 -6.95
N LYS A 129 2.53 -1.36 -7.22
CA LYS A 129 2.79 -2.40 -8.23
C LYS A 129 2.06 -3.70 -7.89
N ASP A 130 2.09 -4.10 -6.62
CA ASP A 130 1.42 -5.32 -6.16
C ASP A 130 -0.11 -5.22 -6.30
N ILE A 131 -0.73 -4.11 -5.90
CA ILE A 131 -2.17 -3.89 -6.07
C ILE A 131 -2.53 -3.89 -7.57
N ARG A 132 -1.82 -3.12 -8.41
CA ARG A 132 -2.12 -3.02 -9.85
C ARG A 132 -1.99 -4.35 -10.58
N SER A 133 -0.98 -5.14 -10.24
CA SER A 133 -0.74 -6.44 -10.88
C SER A 133 -1.68 -7.55 -10.35
N SER A 134 -1.97 -7.55 -9.06
CA SER A 134 -2.85 -8.54 -8.43
C SER A 134 -4.31 -8.34 -8.84
N PHE A 135 -4.76 -7.08 -8.89
CA PHE A 135 -6.17 -6.72 -9.12
C PHE A 135 -6.38 -6.01 -10.46
N ARG A 136 -5.68 -6.46 -11.51
CA ARG A 136 -5.77 -5.86 -12.87
C ARG A 136 -7.22 -5.75 -13.35
N ASP A 137 -8.02 -6.80 -13.15
CA ASP A 137 -9.42 -6.89 -13.58
C ASP A 137 -10.36 -5.97 -12.77
N PHE A 138 -9.85 -5.40 -11.67
CA PHE A 138 -10.60 -4.50 -10.79
C PHE A 138 -10.25 -3.03 -11.02
N LEU A 139 -9.22 -2.71 -11.81
CA LEU A 139 -8.76 -1.33 -11.98
C LEU A 139 -9.82 -0.43 -12.62
N GLU A 140 -10.63 -0.99 -13.52
CA GLU A 140 -11.73 -0.28 -14.17
C GLU A 140 -13.04 -0.33 -13.38
N ARG A 141 -13.09 -1.10 -12.28
CA ARG A 141 -14.26 -1.18 -11.41
C ARG A 141 -14.31 0.02 -10.47
N GLU A 142 -15.52 0.39 -10.11
CA GLU A 142 -15.81 1.40 -9.10
C GLU A 142 -15.38 0.91 -7.72
N LEU A 143 -14.88 1.80 -6.85
CA LEU A 143 -14.46 1.42 -5.51
C LEU A 143 -15.59 0.73 -4.70
N THR A 144 -16.82 1.21 -4.83
CA THR A 144 -18.03 0.69 -4.15
C THR A 144 -18.47 -0.68 -4.65
N MET A 145 -18.06 -1.06 -5.86
CA MET A 145 -18.43 -2.33 -6.49
C MET A 145 -17.42 -3.45 -6.21
N ILE A 146 -16.35 -3.17 -5.47
CA ILE A 146 -15.37 -4.19 -5.06
C ILE A 146 -15.84 -4.78 -3.74
N THR A 147 -16.44 -5.97 -3.81
CA THR A 147 -17.00 -6.65 -2.64
C THR A 147 -16.03 -7.66 -2.03
N ALA A 148 -16.29 -8.07 -0.79
CA ALA A 148 -15.58 -9.14 -0.12
C ALA A 148 -15.70 -10.45 -0.92
N TRP A 149 -16.86 -10.71 -1.54
CA TRP A 149 -17.08 -11.88 -2.38
C TRP A 149 -16.15 -11.90 -3.60
N ASP A 150 -15.94 -10.76 -4.27
CA ASP A 150 -15.01 -10.69 -5.39
C ASP A 150 -13.58 -11.05 -4.97
N ILE A 151 -13.17 -10.59 -3.78
CA ILE A 151 -11.83 -10.85 -3.23
C ILE A 151 -11.69 -12.31 -2.79
N GLU A 152 -12.74 -12.91 -2.25
CA GLU A 152 -12.81 -14.35 -1.94
C GLU A 152 -12.65 -15.20 -3.20
N MET A 153 -13.37 -14.85 -4.28
CA MET A 153 -13.24 -15.53 -5.58
C MET A 153 -11.85 -15.34 -6.19
N TRP A 154 -11.31 -14.12 -6.14
CA TRP A 154 -9.95 -13.84 -6.58
C TRP A 154 -8.92 -14.67 -5.80
N ARG A 155 -9.08 -14.78 -4.47
CA ARG A 155 -8.22 -15.59 -3.61
C ARG A 155 -8.26 -17.05 -3.98
N ASN A 156 -9.45 -17.62 -4.17
CA ASN A 156 -9.62 -19.01 -4.55
C ASN A 156 -8.93 -19.32 -5.88
N LYS A 157 -9.09 -18.43 -6.88
CA LYS A 157 -8.39 -18.52 -8.17
C LYS A 157 -6.86 -18.50 -8.00
N LYS A 158 -6.33 -17.62 -7.13
CA LYS A 158 -4.87 -17.54 -6.89
C LYS A 158 -4.33 -18.74 -6.13
N ALA A 159 -5.09 -19.27 -5.17
CA ALA A 159 -4.72 -20.49 -4.46
C ALA A 159 -4.67 -21.70 -5.41
N GLN A 160 -5.66 -21.85 -6.31
CA GLN A 160 -5.66 -22.88 -7.36
C GLN A 160 -4.46 -22.74 -8.32
N GLN A 161 -3.99 -21.52 -8.57
CA GLN A 161 -2.78 -21.26 -9.34
C GLN A 161 -1.47 -21.52 -8.56
N GLY A 162 -1.54 -22.12 -7.37
CA GLY A 162 -0.37 -22.44 -6.55
C GLY A 162 0.31 -21.22 -5.90
N ARG A 163 -0.38 -20.08 -5.80
CA ARG A 163 0.20 -18.88 -5.17
C ARG A 163 0.28 -19.07 -3.66
N ALA A 164 1.45 -18.76 -3.08
CA ALA A 164 1.66 -18.88 -1.64
C ALA A 164 0.64 -18.06 -0.82
N PRO A 165 0.06 -18.61 0.26
CA PRO A 165 -0.92 -17.92 1.11
C PRO A 165 -0.43 -16.57 1.65
N ALA A 166 0.86 -16.48 2.01
CA ALA A 166 1.52 -15.25 2.44
C ALA A 166 1.39 -14.13 1.40
N THR A 167 1.58 -14.48 0.13
CA THR A 167 1.54 -13.52 -0.97
C THR A 167 0.11 -13.10 -1.30
N ILE A 168 -0.84 -14.03 -1.23
CA ILE A 168 -2.27 -13.71 -1.37
C ILE A 168 -2.69 -12.73 -0.25
N ASN A 169 -2.34 -13.04 1.00
CA ASN A 169 -2.63 -12.17 2.14
C ASN A 169 -2.02 -10.77 1.97
N TYR A 170 -0.78 -10.68 1.47
CA TYR A 170 -0.13 -9.39 1.20
C TYR A 170 -0.91 -8.55 0.19
N ALA A 171 -1.37 -9.14 -0.92
CA ALA A 171 -2.16 -8.45 -1.93
C ALA A 171 -3.51 -7.96 -1.37
N VAL A 172 -4.24 -8.83 -0.69
CA VAL A 172 -5.53 -8.50 -0.07
C VAL A 172 -5.37 -7.39 0.97
N ASN A 173 -4.37 -7.48 1.85
CA ASN A 173 -4.11 -6.47 2.86
C ASN A 173 -3.69 -5.12 2.27
N SER A 174 -2.95 -5.13 1.16
CA SER A 174 -2.57 -3.91 0.43
C SER A 174 -3.79 -3.20 -0.16
N LEU A 175 -4.70 -3.95 -0.81
CA LEU A 175 -5.96 -3.39 -1.32
C LEU A 175 -6.87 -2.91 -0.20
N LYS A 176 -7.02 -3.71 0.86
CA LYS A 176 -7.79 -3.35 2.07
C LYS A 176 -7.30 -2.02 2.65
N GLY A 177 -5.99 -1.86 2.82
CA GLY A 177 -5.40 -0.61 3.30
C GLY A 177 -5.66 0.59 2.38
N ALA A 178 -5.72 0.38 1.06
CA ALA A 178 -6.07 1.42 0.10
C ALA A 178 -7.55 1.83 0.21
N LEU A 179 -8.48 0.87 0.29
CA LEU A 179 -9.91 1.16 0.43
C LEU A 179 -10.25 1.77 1.80
N SER A 180 -9.58 1.36 2.88
CA SER A 180 -9.76 2.00 4.18
C SER A 180 -9.37 3.48 4.13
N ARG A 181 -8.32 3.85 3.38
CA ARG A 181 -7.98 5.27 3.16
C ARG A 181 -9.01 5.99 2.30
N ALA A 182 -9.62 5.33 1.33
CA ALA A 182 -10.72 5.90 0.56
C ALA A 182 -11.93 6.24 1.45
N VAL A 183 -12.24 5.39 2.44
CA VAL A 183 -13.28 5.65 3.45
C VAL A 183 -12.88 6.82 4.35
N GLU A 184 -11.65 6.82 4.89
CA GLU A 184 -11.16 7.91 5.76
C GLU A 184 -11.16 9.28 5.05
N TRP A 185 -10.91 9.31 3.74
CA TRP A 185 -10.97 10.52 2.92
C TRP A 185 -12.37 10.85 2.40
N GLN A 186 -13.39 10.12 2.86
CA GLN A 186 -14.79 10.31 2.48
C GLN A 186 -15.03 10.20 0.96
N LEU A 187 -14.19 9.45 0.25
CA LEU A 187 -14.35 9.16 -1.18
C LEU A 187 -15.41 8.06 -1.40
N ILE A 188 -15.55 7.17 -0.42
CA ILE A 188 -16.60 6.15 -0.33
C ILE A 188 -17.11 6.12 1.11
N GLU A 189 -18.36 5.73 1.31
CA GLU A 189 -18.96 5.64 2.65
C GLU A 189 -18.42 4.46 3.45
N SER A 190 -18.26 3.29 2.81
CA SER A 190 -17.75 2.08 3.45
C SER A 190 -17.19 1.09 2.43
N HIS A 191 -16.48 0.06 2.92
CA HIS A 191 -16.09 -1.12 2.15
C HIS A 191 -16.21 -2.37 3.03
N ASP A 192 -16.42 -3.54 2.43
CA ASP A 192 -16.66 -4.80 3.17
C ASP A 192 -15.43 -5.73 3.24
N LEU A 193 -14.29 -5.37 2.62
CA LEU A 193 -13.03 -6.13 2.67
C LEU A 193 -12.48 -6.34 4.10
N THR A 194 -13.02 -5.65 5.12
CA THR A 194 -12.74 -5.96 6.52
C THR A 194 -13.14 -7.37 6.91
N LYS A 195 -14.17 -7.93 6.25
CA LYS A 195 -14.72 -9.28 6.47
C LYS A 195 -13.84 -10.40 5.91
N VAL A 196 -12.95 -10.11 4.96
CA VAL A 196 -12.03 -11.10 4.37
C VAL A 196 -10.92 -11.42 5.38
N LYS A 197 -10.96 -12.63 5.94
CA LYS A 197 -9.95 -13.10 6.91
C LYS A 197 -8.68 -13.53 6.17
N SER A 198 -7.53 -13.30 6.82
CA SER A 198 -6.25 -13.78 6.30
C SER A 198 -6.19 -15.31 6.33
N LEU A 199 -5.63 -15.90 5.28
CA LEU A 199 -5.31 -17.32 5.25
C LEU A 199 -4.29 -17.63 6.34
N LYS A 200 -4.49 -18.71 7.09
CA LYS A 200 -3.51 -19.22 8.04
C LYS A 200 -2.39 -19.92 7.27
N PHE A 201 -1.15 -19.59 7.58
CA PHE A 201 0.03 -20.25 7.04
C PHE A 201 1.15 -20.14 8.06
N ASP A 202 1.98 -21.18 8.15
CA ASP A 202 3.19 -21.12 8.94
C ASP A 202 4.30 -20.49 8.11
N ASN A 203 4.84 -19.37 8.59
CA ASN A 203 5.98 -18.68 7.99
C ASN A 203 7.19 -18.69 8.91
N THR A 204 7.14 -19.44 10.02
CA THR A 204 8.23 -19.53 10.99
C THR A 204 9.32 -20.43 10.47
N ARG A 205 10.09 -19.95 9.48
CA ARG A 205 11.38 -20.55 9.16
C ARG A 205 12.41 -20.12 10.19
N ILE A 206 12.35 -20.73 11.37
CA ILE A 206 13.39 -20.57 12.40
C ILE A 206 14.27 -21.82 12.33
N ARG A 207 15.36 -21.72 11.56
CA ARG A 207 16.45 -22.71 11.56
C ARG A 207 17.70 -22.03 12.11
N TYR A 208 18.31 -22.64 13.11
CA TYR A 208 19.62 -22.26 13.62
C TYR A 208 20.70 -23.16 13.00
N LEU A 209 21.93 -22.65 12.93
CA LEU A 209 23.08 -23.49 12.62
C LEU A 209 23.39 -24.33 13.86
N SER A 210 23.59 -25.63 13.66
CA SER A 210 24.21 -26.49 14.68
C SER A 210 25.68 -26.13 14.86
N VAL A 211 26.27 -26.53 15.99
CA VAL A 211 27.70 -26.32 16.27
C VAL A 211 28.58 -26.91 15.16
N GLU A 212 28.23 -28.09 14.65
CA GLU A 212 28.96 -28.73 13.55
C GLU A 212 28.84 -27.93 12.24
N GLU A 213 27.65 -27.40 11.93
CA GLU A 213 27.45 -26.57 10.74
C GLU A 213 28.22 -25.26 10.83
N GLU A 214 28.28 -24.65 12.02
CA GLU A 214 29.11 -23.48 12.28
C GLU A 214 30.59 -23.77 12.05
N LEU A 215 31.10 -24.91 12.56
CA LEU A 215 32.49 -25.33 12.31
C LEU A 215 32.77 -25.59 10.83
N ARG A 216 31.85 -26.25 10.11
CA ARG A 216 31.97 -26.47 8.67
C ARG A 216 31.92 -25.16 7.89
N LEU A 217 31.07 -24.22 8.30
CA LEU A 217 30.96 -22.90 7.69
C LEU A 217 32.29 -22.14 7.82
N VAL A 218 32.83 -22.02 9.03
CA VAL A 218 34.11 -21.35 9.28
C VAL A 218 35.25 -22.01 8.49
N SER A 219 35.30 -23.35 8.47
CA SER A 219 36.29 -24.10 7.69
C SER A 219 36.16 -23.84 6.18
N ALA A 220 34.94 -23.84 5.65
CA ALA A 220 34.68 -23.55 4.24
C ALA A 220 35.08 -22.13 3.84
N ILE A 221 34.92 -21.15 4.74
CA ILE A 221 35.36 -19.77 4.51
C ILE A 221 36.88 -19.71 4.37
N LYS A 222 37.63 -20.33 5.30
CA LYS A 222 39.10 -20.34 5.26
C LYS A 222 39.63 -21.07 4.02
N LEU A 223 39.06 -22.23 3.68
CA LEU A 223 39.41 -22.97 2.46
C LEU A 223 39.14 -22.16 1.20
N ARG A 224 38.01 -21.44 1.16
CA ARG A 224 37.68 -20.53 0.06
C ARG A 224 38.75 -19.43 -0.10
N ASN A 225 39.19 -18.80 0.98
CA ASN A 225 40.23 -17.78 0.91
C ASN A 225 41.56 -18.36 0.39
N ALA A 226 42.01 -19.48 0.94
CA ALA A 226 43.22 -20.17 0.48
C ALA A 226 43.15 -20.60 -1.00
N GLU A 227 41.97 -21.01 -1.48
CA GLU A 227 41.75 -21.31 -2.90
C GLU A 227 41.87 -20.05 -3.78
N ILE A 228 41.32 -18.91 -3.35
CA ILE A 228 41.42 -17.64 -4.08
C ILE A 228 42.87 -17.18 -4.16
N VAL A 229 43.63 -17.24 -3.05
CA VAL A 229 45.07 -16.93 -3.04
C VAL A 229 45.82 -17.83 -4.03
N ARG A 230 45.66 -19.16 -3.95
CA ARG A 230 46.32 -20.10 -4.88
C ARG A 230 46.01 -19.83 -6.35
N LYS A 231 44.75 -19.56 -6.68
CA LYS A 231 44.33 -19.22 -8.05
C LYS A 231 44.96 -17.92 -8.52
N ARG A 232 45.04 -16.91 -7.66
CA ARG A 232 45.69 -15.62 -7.96
C ARG A 232 47.18 -15.80 -8.24
N GLU A 233 47.88 -16.52 -7.37
CA GLU A 233 49.31 -16.81 -7.54
C GLU A 233 49.58 -17.65 -8.79
N SER A 234 48.75 -18.66 -9.08
CA SER A 234 48.87 -19.43 -10.31
C SER A 234 48.65 -18.56 -11.55
N ALA A 235 47.67 -17.67 -11.54
CA ALA A 235 47.43 -16.74 -12.63
C ALA A 235 48.63 -15.79 -12.82
N ASN A 236 49.22 -15.28 -11.73
CA ASN A 236 50.41 -14.44 -11.78
C ASN A 236 51.63 -15.19 -12.34
N ARG A 237 51.85 -16.45 -11.97
CA ARG A 237 52.91 -17.28 -12.59
C ARG A 237 52.75 -17.37 -14.11
N HIS A 238 51.54 -17.66 -14.59
CA HIS A 238 51.28 -17.70 -16.04
C HIS A 238 51.46 -16.34 -16.73
N ARG A 239 51.11 -15.24 -16.07
CA ARG A 239 51.29 -13.88 -16.60
C ARG A 239 52.75 -13.47 -16.65
N SER A 240 53.53 -13.82 -15.63
CA SER A 240 54.98 -13.59 -15.56
C SER A 240 55.71 -14.27 -16.72
N ILE A 241 55.43 -15.55 -16.98
CA ILE A 241 56.03 -16.30 -18.12
C ILE A 241 55.70 -15.61 -19.46
N ARG A 242 54.50 -15.03 -19.59
CA ARG A 242 54.03 -14.33 -20.79
C ARG A 242 54.42 -12.84 -20.81
N ARG A 243 55.25 -12.38 -19.87
CA ARG A 243 55.66 -10.96 -19.72
C ARG A 243 54.47 -9.98 -19.68
N LYS A 244 53.41 -10.35 -18.98
CA LYS A 244 52.24 -9.49 -18.73
C LYS A 244 52.25 -8.95 -17.31
N ASP A 245 51.66 -7.78 -17.10
CA ASP A 245 51.51 -7.17 -15.76
C ASP A 245 50.85 -8.12 -14.77
N LEU A 246 51.40 -8.24 -13.57
CA LEU A 246 50.85 -9.13 -12.55
C LEU A 246 49.59 -8.55 -11.92
N PHE A 247 48.67 -9.42 -11.52
CA PHE A 247 47.58 -9.00 -10.65
C PHE A 247 48.08 -8.75 -9.22
N PRO A 248 47.39 -7.91 -8.43
CA PRO A 248 47.70 -7.74 -7.02
C PRO A 248 47.72 -9.10 -6.30
N SER A 249 48.79 -9.37 -5.55
CA SER A 249 48.91 -10.57 -4.72
C SER A 249 48.12 -10.40 -3.42
N PHE A 250 47.63 -11.52 -2.91
CA PHE A 250 46.93 -11.60 -1.63
C PHE A 250 47.77 -12.30 -0.55
N ALA A 251 49.03 -12.66 -0.83
CA ALA A 251 49.82 -13.49 0.08
C ALA A 251 50.07 -12.86 1.46
N ALA A 252 50.14 -11.52 1.53
CA ALA A 252 50.30 -10.76 2.77
C ALA A 252 48.97 -10.36 3.45
N GLN A 253 47.82 -10.72 2.85
CA GLN A 253 46.50 -10.35 3.35
C GLN A 253 45.83 -11.57 4.01
N GLU A 254 45.24 -11.34 5.18
CA GLU A 254 44.43 -12.35 5.88
C GLU A 254 43.08 -12.56 5.19
N PHE A 255 42.45 -11.47 4.75
CA PHE A 255 41.16 -11.52 4.05
C PHE A 255 41.34 -11.15 2.58
N VAL A 256 40.96 -12.06 1.68
CA VAL A 256 41.01 -11.82 0.23
C VAL A 256 39.86 -10.94 -0.27
N ASP A 257 38.77 -10.87 0.49
CA ASP A 257 37.61 -10.03 0.26
C ASP A 257 36.75 -9.89 1.54
N TYR A 258 35.61 -9.20 1.41
CA TYR A 258 34.72 -8.91 2.52
C TYR A 258 33.98 -10.13 3.10
N VAL A 259 33.97 -11.30 2.43
CA VAL A 259 33.02 -12.38 2.77
C VAL A 259 33.30 -12.97 4.15
N GLU A 260 34.56 -13.29 4.45
CA GLU A 260 34.96 -13.81 5.76
C GLU A 260 34.66 -12.84 6.90
N PRO A 261 35.17 -11.58 6.88
CA PRO A 261 34.94 -10.66 7.99
C PRO A 261 33.45 -10.31 8.14
N LEU A 262 32.69 -10.28 7.05
CA LEU A 262 31.23 -10.08 7.09
C LEU A 262 30.51 -11.23 7.79
N VAL A 263 30.83 -12.49 7.47
CA VAL A 263 30.16 -13.66 8.06
C VAL A 263 30.52 -13.80 9.54
N ILE A 264 31.80 -13.63 9.90
CA ILE A 264 32.24 -13.65 11.31
C ILE A 264 31.50 -12.55 12.08
N THR A 265 31.42 -11.34 11.53
CA THR A 265 30.68 -10.24 12.17
C THR A 265 29.20 -10.59 12.32
N ALA A 266 28.56 -11.17 11.30
CA ALA A 266 27.15 -11.56 11.35
C ALA A 266 26.85 -12.58 12.46
N MET A 267 27.68 -13.62 12.57
CA MET A 267 27.49 -14.73 13.53
C MET A 267 27.61 -14.27 14.98
N ASN A 268 28.48 -13.30 15.25
CA ASN A 268 28.83 -12.90 16.60
C ASN A 268 28.08 -11.64 17.09
N THR A 269 27.44 -10.87 16.20
CA THR A 269 26.76 -9.61 16.57
C THR A 269 25.25 -9.66 16.44
N GLY A 270 24.68 -10.66 15.73
CA GLY A 270 23.24 -10.78 15.53
C GLY A 270 22.60 -9.62 14.75
N LEU A 271 23.40 -8.84 14.02
CA LEU A 271 22.90 -7.75 13.19
C LEU A 271 21.96 -8.25 12.10
N ARG A 272 20.88 -7.49 11.81
CA ARG A 272 20.06 -7.81 10.64
C ARG A 272 20.89 -7.61 9.38
N ARG A 273 20.66 -8.43 8.35
CA ARG A 273 21.38 -8.33 7.06
C ARG A 273 21.49 -6.90 6.54
N GLY A 274 20.40 -6.13 6.53
CA GLY A 274 20.42 -4.74 6.07
C GLY A 274 21.24 -3.80 6.95
N GLU A 275 21.27 -4.03 8.26
CA GLU A 275 22.09 -3.27 9.22
C GLU A 275 23.58 -3.58 8.98
N LEU A 276 23.92 -4.86 8.80
CA LEU A 276 25.29 -5.32 8.54
C LEU A 276 25.87 -4.78 7.22
N LEU A 277 25.08 -4.82 6.14
CA LEU A 277 25.55 -4.37 4.81
C LEU A 277 25.70 -2.84 4.70
N GLN A 278 25.09 -2.08 5.62
CA GLN A 278 25.14 -0.62 5.65
C GLN A 278 26.03 -0.09 6.78
N LEU A 279 26.78 -0.98 7.45
CA LEU A 279 27.63 -0.63 8.58
C LEU A 279 28.79 0.26 8.12
N ILE A 280 28.97 1.39 8.81
CA ILE A 280 30.07 2.35 8.56
C ILE A 280 31.06 2.35 9.72
N TRP A 281 32.31 2.75 9.46
CA TRP A 281 33.35 2.73 10.49
C TRP A 281 33.03 3.64 11.69
N SER A 282 32.31 4.75 11.47
CA SER A 282 31.86 5.62 12.56
C SER A 282 30.83 4.99 13.48
N ASP A 283 30.17 3.90 13.06
CA ASP A 283 29.27 3.13 13.93
C ASP A 283 30.04 2.21 14.89
N ILE A 284 31.34 1.98 14.66
CA ILE A 284 32.17 1.06 15.45
C ILE A 284 33.14 1.85 16.30
N ASN A 285 33.02 1.71 17.62
CA ASN A 285 34.04 2.16 18.55
C ASN A 285 34.97 0.98 18.89
N LEU A 286 36.15 0.95 18.27
CA LEU A 286 37.16 -0.09 18.51
C LEU A 286 37.83 0.05 19.89
N GLU A 287 37.89 1.25 20.47
CA GLU A 287 38.45 1.48 21.80
C GLU A 287 37.51 0.91 22.87
N GLN A 288 36.22 1.20 22.75
CA GLN A 288 35.18 0.71 23.67
C GLN A 288 34.65 -0.68 23.31
N ARG A 289 35.21 -1.31 22.25
CA ARG A 289 34.80 -2.62 21.71
C ARG A 289 33.28 -2.74 21.57
N CYS A 290 32.64 -1.77 20.92
CA CYS A 290 31.20 -1.79 20.71
C CYS A 290 30.82 -1.23 19.33
N LEU A 291 29.66 -1.64 18.82
CA LEU A 291 29.05 -1.07 17.61
C LEU A 291 27.69 -0.49 17.95
N SER A 292 27.34 0.62 17.30
CA SER A 292 26.06 1.32 17.46
C SER A 292 25.20 1.11 16.21
N VAL A 293 24.02 0.52 16.38
CA VAL A 293 23.06 0.35 15.29
C VAL A 293 22.17 1.58 15.21
N SER A 294 22.50 2.51 14.30
CA SER A 294 21.79 3.78 14.15
C SER A 294 20.37 3.62 13.60
N SER A 295 19.47 4.52 14.05
CA SER A 295 18.05 4.59 13.68
C SER A 295 17.80 4.87 12.18
N LYS A 296 18.80 5.36 11.44
CA LYS A 296 18.71 5.55 9.97
C LYS A 296 18.56 4.23 9.20
N ASN A 297 19.08 3.13 9.76
CA ASN A 297 19.11 1.80 9.14
C ASN A 297 18.15 0.80 9.82
N SER A 298 17.69 1.07 11.04
CA SER A 298 16.77 0.21 11.80
C SER A 298 15.30 0.51 11.50
N LYS A 299 14.51 -0.52 11.16
CA LYS A 299 13.03 -0.41 10.98
C LYS A 299 12.29 0.11 12.22
N SER A 300 12.91 0.04 13.40
CA SER A 300 12.26 0.32 14.69
C SER A 300 12.54 1.71 15.26
N LYS A 301 13.35 2.56 14.59
CA LYS A 301 13.77 3.90 15.08
C LYS A 301 14.48 3.93 16.46
N LYS A 302 14.76 2.77 17.08
CA LYS A 302 15.51 2.67 18.34
C LYS A 302 16.98 2.35 18.05
N THR A 303 17.88 3.14 18.61
CA THR A 303 19.33 2.87 18.62
C THR A 303 19.63 1.80 19.66
N ARG A 304 20.54 0.88 19.35
CA ARG A 304 21.07 -0.10 20.31
C ARG A 304 22.58 -0.23 20.15
N VAL A 305 23.26 -0.53 21.25
CA VAL A 305 24.70 -0.82 21.28
C VAL A 305 24.88 -2.34 21.35
N VAL A 306 25.81 -2.88 20.56
CA VAL A 306 26.17 -4.29 20.55
C VAL A 306 27.66 -4.41 20.90
N PRO A 307 28.03 -5.13 21.96
CA PRO A 307 29.44 -5.34 22.32
C PRO A 307 30.13 -6.24 21.28
N LEU A 308 31.43 -6.01 21.07
CA LEU A 308 32.28 -6.82 20.21
C LEU A 308 32.99 -7.86 21.08
N ASN A 309 32.82 -9.15 20.76
CA ASN A 309 33.67 -10.18 21.33
C ASN A 309 35.06 -10.18 20.65
N ASP A 310 36.00 -10.93 21.21
CA ASP A 310 37.39 -10.96 20.71
C ASP A 310 37.49 -11.42 19.25
N SER A 311 36.62 -12.33 18.82
CA SER A 311 36.57 -12.80 17.44
C SER A 311 36.26 -11.65 16.48
N VAL A 312 35.15 -10.92 16.68
CA VAL A 312 34.78 -9.81 15.79
C VAL A 312 35.73 -8.65 15.92
N TYR A 313 36.18 -8.35 17.14
CA TYR A 313 37.13 -7.25 17.37
C TYR A 313 38.43 -7.48 16.58
N SER A 314 39.04 -8.65 16.69
CA SER A 314 40.27 -8.98 15.97
C SER A 314 40.04 -9.01 14.46
N THR A 315 38.93 -9.59 13.99
CA THR A 315 38.56 -9.60 12.57
C THR A 315 38.40 -8.18 12.02
N LEU A 316 37.67 -7.29 12.69
CA LEU A 316 37.44 -5.92 12.22
C LEU A 316 38.72 -5.07 12.27
N MET A 317 39.57 -5.24 13.28
CA MET A 317 40.87 -4.57 13.35
C MET A 317 41.74 -4.90 12.14
N LYS A 318 41.90 -6.19 11.83
CA LYS A 318 42.69 -6.65 10.69
C LYS A 318 42.06 -6.29 9.34
N TRP A 319 40.74 -6.37 9.27
CA TRP A 319 40.01 -5.95 8.07
C TRP A 319 40.19 -4.44 7.82
N ARG A 320 40.16 -3.61 8.87
CA ARG A 320 40.39 -2.17 8.77
C ARG A 320 41.79 -1.82 8.26
N SER A 321 42.82 -2.58 8.64
CA SER A 321 44.17 -2.34 8.14
C SER A 321 44.37 -2.77 6.68
N GLN A 322 43.55 -3.70 6.18
CA GLN A 322 43.61 -4.18 4.79
C GLN A 322 42.70 -3.41 3.83
N ASN A 323 41.58 -2.88 4.34
CA ASN A 323 40.56 -2.22 3.55
C ASN A 323 40.78 -0.70 3.50
N LEU A 324 40.91 -0.16 2.29
CA LEU A 324 41.14 1.27 2.05
C LEU A 324 39.86 2.12 2.14
N SER A 325 38.68 1.52 2.25
CA SER A 325 37.43 2.29 2.40
C SER A 325 37.43 3.06 3.71
N LYS A 326 37.24 4.38 3.60
CA LYS A 326 37.16 5.28 4.76
C LYS A 326 35.78 5.27 5.42
N THR A 327 34.75 4.88 4.67
CA THR A 327 33.35 5.06 5.10
C THR A 327 32.71 3.74 5.50
N TYR A 328 32.64 2.77 4.59
CA TYR A 328 31.90 1.53 4.81
C TYR A 328 32.82 0.43 5.34
N VAL A 329 32.31 -0.34 6.31
CA VAL A 329 33.02 -1.51 6.83
C VAL A 329 33.12 -2.57 5.74
N PHE A 330 32.02 -2.81 5.01
CA PHE A 330 31.98 -3.76 3.90
C PHE A 330 31.59 -3.03 2.61
N PRO A 331 32.56 -2.46 1.88
CA PRO A 331 32.30 -1.72 0.65
C PRO A 331 32.09 -2.66 -0.55
N SER A 332 31.34 -2.17 -1.54
CA SER A 332 31.36 -2.72 -2.89
C SER A 332 32.67 -2.33 -3.61
N GLN A 333 32.85 -2.80 -4.85
CA GLN A 333 34.00 -2.43 -5.67
C GLN A 333 34.10 -0.91 -5.96
N VAL A 334 33.02 -0.16 -5.75
CA VAL A 334 32.91 1.29 -6.05
C VAL A 334 32.69 2.11 -4.77
N ASP A 335 33.15 1.62 -3.62
CA ASP A 335 33.02 2.28 -2.31
C ASP A 335 31.57 2.69 -1.92
N THR A 336 30.61 1.88 -2.36
CA THR A 336 29.18 2.00 -2.00
C THR A 336 28.78 0.85 -1.10
N PRO A 337 27.68 0.95 -0.31
CA PRO A 337 27.27 -0.14 0.56
C PRO A 337 26.88 -1.37 -0.27
N LEU A 338 27.16 -2.56 0.25
CA LEU A 338 26.76 -3.81 -0.39
C LEU A 338 25.23 -3.89 -0.50
N SER A 339 24.72 -4.23 -1.69
CA SER A 339 23.29 -4.39 -1.92
C SER A 339 22.80 -5.80 -1.58
N ASP A 340 23.62 -6.81 -1.85
CA ASP A 340 23.32 -8.21 -1.60
C ASP A 340 24.60 -9.06 -1.46
N VAL A 341 24.51 -10.12 -0.67
CA VAL A 341 25.55 -11.14 -0.47
C VAL A 341 25.03 -12.55 -0.72
N LYS A 342 23.82 -12.69 -1.29
CA LYS A 342 23.17 -13.98 -1.52
C LYS A 342 24.01 -14.94 -2.36
N LYS A 343 24.61 -14.47 -3.47
CA LYS A 343 25.43 -15.33 -4.34
C LYS A 343 26.67 -15.90 -3.63
N PRO A 344 27.55 -15.08 -3.01
CA PRO A 344 28.70 -15.64 -2.28
C PRO A 344 28.27 -16.48 -1.08
N TRP A 345 27.19 -16.09 -0.38
CA TRP A 345 26.63 -16.86 0.73
C TRP A 345 26.16 -18.26 0.32
N LEU A 346 25.36 -18.38 -0.76
CA LEU A 346 24.88 -19.68 -1.22
C LEU A 346 26.02 -20.61 -1.67
N ARG A 347 27.02 -20.07 -2.36
CA ARG A 347 28.23 -20.85 -2.73
C ARG A 347 29.01 -21.31 -1.52
N LEU A 348 29.04 -20.49 -0.47
CA LEU A 348 29.72 -20.85 0.77
C LEU A 348 28.97 -21.96 1.51
N LEU A 349 27.65 -21.88 1.59
CA LEU A 349 26.81 -22.93 2.19
C LEU A 349 26.94 -24.27 1.44
N ASP A 350 26.98 -24.22 0.10
CA ASP A 350 27.23 -25.40 -0.73
C ASP A 350 28.59 -26.06 -0.40
N LYS A 351 29.66 -25.25 -0.34
CA LYS A 351 30.99 -25.74 0.09
C LYS A 351 31.02 -26.27 1.51
N ALA A 352 30.22 -25.70 2.41
CA ALA A 352 30.09 -26.13 3.80
C ALA A 352 29.13 -27.33 3.98
N GLN A 353 28.49 -27.79 2.89
CA GLN A 353 27.47 -28.83 2.89
C GLN A 353 26.33 -28.52 3.87
N ILE A 354 25.84 -27.28 3.84
CA ILE A 354 24.74 -26.79 4.67
C ILE A 354 23.50 -26.61 3.78
N VAL A 355 22.49 -27.45 4.01
CA VAL A 355 21.25 -27.43 3.23
C VAL A 355 20.38 -26.23 3.61
N VAL A 356 20.00 -25.42 2.62
CA VAL A 356 19.03 -24.33 2.80
C VAL A 356 17.62 -24.88 2.59
N ALA A 357 16.76 -24.82 3.61
CA ALA A 357 15.36 -25.24 3.54
C ALA A 357 14.45 -24.25 2.81
#